data_AF-A0A0C1FQL5-F1
#
_entry.id   AF-A0A0C1FQL5-F1
#
_cell.length_a   1.000
_cell.length_b   1.000
_cell.length_c   1.000
_cell.angle_alpha   90.00
_cell.angle_beta   90.00
_cell.angle_gamma   90.00
#
_symmetry.space_group_name_H-M   'P 1'
#
loop_
_entity.id
_entity.type
_entity.pdbx_description
1 polymer ?
#
loop_
_entity_poly.entity_id
_entity_poly.type
_entity_poly.pdbx_seq_one_letter_code
_entity_poly.pdbx_strand_id
1 'polypeptide(L)'
;METYNFNQEAKFSQAQRRVKCIKGFYVHATIYLAVNVIIIAGCAVDNVSSLLTSDPYMTALFWGIGLAAHGMSVFGQDFILGKNWEEKEIQKILNK
;
A
#
# COMPACT_ATOMS: atom_id res chain seq x y z
N MET A 1 10.34 -13.91 -33.35
CA MET A 1 10.19 -14.77 -32.15
C MET A 1 10.80 -14.11 -30.92
N GLU A 2 11.97 -13.47 -31.01
CA GLU A 2 12.60 -12.76 -29.88
C GLU A 2 11.75 -11.63 -29.26
N THR A 3 11.04 -10.85 -30.08
CA THR A 3 10.15 -9.76 -29.63
C THR A 3 8.95 -10.22 -28.81
N TYR A 4 8.52 -11.48 -28.97
CA TYR A 4 7.40 -12.06 -28.24
C TYR A 4 7.82 -12.52 -26.83
N ASN A 5 9.00 -13.12 -26.71
CA ASN A 5 9.56 -13.51 -25.41
C ASN A 5 9.89 -12.30 -24.54
N PHE A 6 10.50 -11.26 -25.13
CA PHE A 6 10.82 -10.01 -24.42
C PHE A 6 9.57 -9.32 -23.84
N ASN A 7 8.48 -9.28 -24.61
CA ASN A 7 7.21 -8.73 -24.13
C ASN A 7 6.60 -9.54 -22.98
N GLN A 8 6.72 -10.88 -23.00
CA GLN A 8 6.22 -11.70 -21.90
C GLN A 8 7.03 -11.54 -20.63
N GLU A 9 8.37 -11.50 -20.71
CA GLU A 9 9.23 -11.27 -19.55
C GLU A 9 9.00 -9.89 -18.93
N ALA A 10 8.83 -8.85 -19.74
CA ALA A 10 8.53 -7.50 -19.27
C ALA A 10 7.18 -7.44 -18.53
N LYS A 11 6.12 -8.03 -19.09
CA LYS A 11 4.80 -8.11 -18.44
C LYS A 11 4.85 -8.92 -17.14
N PHE A 12 5.59 -10.02 -17.13
CA PHE A 12 5.74 -10.85 -15.93
C PHE A 12 6.51 -10.13 -14.82
N SER A 13 7.58 -9.41 -15.16
CA SER A 13 8.35 -8.58 -14.22
C SER A 13 7.50 -7.45 -13.64
N GLN A 14 6.69 -6.77 -14.47
CA GLN A 14 5.77 -5.75 -14.02
C GLN A 14 4.71 -6.30 -13.04
N ALA A 15 4.10 -7.44 -13.39
CA ALA A 15 3.14 -8.11 -12.52
C ALA A 15 3.77 -8.52 -11.19
N GLN A 16 5.00 -9.05 -11.19
CA GLN A 16 5.72 -9.37 -9.95
C GLN A 16 5.98 -8.14 -9.08
N ARG A 17 6.43 -7.03 -9.70
CA ARG A 17 6.69 -5.78 -8.97
C ARG A 17 5.42 -5.25 -8.32
N ARG A 18 4.28 -5.29 -9.03
CA ARG A 18 2.95 -4.96 -8.50
C ARG A 18 2.58 -5.81 -7.30
N VAL A 19 2.68 -7.13 -7.41
CA VAL A 19 2.38 -8.06 -6.31
C VAL A 19 3.26 -7.79 -5.10
N LYS A 20 4.55 -7.49 -5.30
CA LYS A 20 5.49 -7.16 -4.22
C LYS A 20 5.09 -5.87 -3.50
N CYS A 21 4.71 -4.82 -4.23
CA CYS A 21 4.22 -3.56 -3.64
C CYS A 21 2.92 -3.77 -2.83
N ILE A 22 1.97 -4.51 -3.39
CA ILE A 22 0.70 -4.83 -2.73
C ILE A 22 0.94 -5.63 -1.44
N LYS A 23 1.79 -6.66 -1.50
CA LYS A 23 2.17 -7.45 -0.31
C LYS A 23 2.84 -6.56 0.75
N GLY A 24 3.75 -5.67 0.34
CA GLY A 24 4.40 -4.71 1.25
C GLY A 24 3.40 -3.81 1.97
N PHE A 25 2.42 -3.28 1.25
CA PHE A 25 1.33 -2.50 1.85
C PHE A 25 0.51 -3.32 2.84
N TYR A 26 0.11 -4.54 2.49
CA TYR A 26 -0.67 -5.40 3.41
C TYR A 26 0.09 -5.72 4.70
N VAL A 27 1.40 -5.96 4.62
CA VAL A 27 2.23 -6.16 5.82
C VAL A 27 2.22 -4.89 6.68
N HIS A 28 2.44 -3.73 6.08
CA HIS A 28 2.44 -2.46 6.82
C HIS A 28 1.07 -2.15 7.45
N ALA A 29 -0.02 -2.37 6.70
CA ALA A 29 -1.39 -2.21 7.18
C ALA A 29 -1.73 -3.19 8.32
N THR A 30 -1.27 -4.43 8.23
CA THR A 30 -1.48 -5.45 9.27
C THR A 30 -0.75 -5.08 10.54
N ILE A 31 0.51 -4.66 10.45
CA ILE A 31 1.29 -4.19 11.62
C ILE A 31 0.63 -2.97 12.24
N TYR A 32 0.23 -1.99 11.41
CA TYR A 32 -0.50 -0.82 11.87
C TYR A 32 -1.77 -1.21 12.65
N LEU A 33 -2.60 -2.10 12.10
CA LEU A 33 -3.82 -2.54 12.78
C LEU A 33 -3.50 -3.28 14.09
N ALA A 34 -2.56 -4.22 14.07
CA ALA A 34 -2.19 -5.00 15.24
C ALA A 34 -1.68 -4.13 16.39
N VAL A 35 -0.78 -3.19 16.09
CA VAL A 35 -0.21 -2.27 17.11
C VAL A 35 -1.31 -1.36 17.69
N ASN A 36 -2.16 -0.78 16.85
CA ASN A 36 -3.24 0.09 17.33
C ASN A 36 -4.26 -0.68 18.20
N VAL A 37 -4.60 -1.92 17.81
CA VAL A 37 -5.48 -2.78 18.62
C VAL A 37 -4.86 -3.09 19.97
N ILE A 38 -3.55 -3.39 20.04
CA ILE A 38 -2.85 -3.64 21.30
C ILE A 38 -2.86 -2.40 22.20
N ILE A 39 -2.59 -1.21 21.64
CA ILE A 39 -2.60 0.06 22.38
C ILE A 39 -3.99 0.32 22.97
N ILE A 40 -5.04 0.24 22.14
CA ILE A 40 -6.42 0.50 22.56
C ILE A 40 -6.88 -0.54 23.60
N ALA A 41 -6.58 -1.82 23.37
CA ALA A 41 -6.91 -2.89 24.32
C ALA A 41 -6.18 -2.72 25.66
N GLY A 42 -4.90 -2.32 25.64
CA GLY A 42 -4.13 -2.00 26.85
C GLY A 42 -4.76 -0.86 27.64
N CYS A 43 -5.10 0.25 26.98
CA CYS A 43 -5.81 1.37 27.62
C CYS A 43 -7.16 0.94 28.22
N ALA A 44 -7.91 0.08 27.53
CA ALA A 44 -9.20 -0.41 28.01
C ALA A 44 -9.08 -1.27 29.28
N VAL A 45 -8.00 -2.06 29.40
CA VAL A 45 -7.73 -2.91 30.58
C VAL A 45 -7.27 -2.07 31.77
N ASP A 46 -6.41 -1.07 31.55
CA ASP A 46 -5.89 -0.23 32.62
C ASP A 46 -6.94 0.72 33.20
N ASN A 47 -7.63 1.49 32.34
CA ASN A 47 -8.71 2.37 32.75
C ASN A 47 -9.57 2.74 31.55
N VAL A 48 -10.84 2.36 31.57
CA VAL A 48 -11.81 2.70 30.51
C VAL A 48 -11.90 4.20 30.26
N SER A 49 -11.65 5.04 31.28
CA SER A 49 -11.61 6.51 31.12
C SER A 49 -10.45 6.98 30.22
N SER A 50 -9.38 6.19 30.09
CA SER A 50 -8.27 6.48 29.18
C SER A 50 -8.63 6.27 27.70
N LEU A 51 -9.77 5.63 27.40
CA LEU A 51 -10.30 5.57 26.03
C LEU A 51 -10.97 6.88 25.61
N LEU A 52 -11.27 7.77 26.56
CA LEU A 52 -11.86 9.09 26.32
C LEU A 52 -10.79 10.16 26.07
N THR A 53 -9.51 9.86 26.34
CA THR A 53 -8.41 10.76 26.00
C THR A 53 -7.98 10.55 24.55
N SER A 54 -7.49 11.62 23.92
CA SER A 54 -7.05 11.61 22.53
C SER A 54 -5.69 10.91 22.30
N ASP A 55 -4.89 10.74 23.36
CA ASP A 55 -3.52 10.24 23.29
C ASP A 55 -3.35 8.92 22.51
N PRO A 56 -4.12 7.84 22.78
CA PRO A 56 -3.96 6.58 22.04
C PRO A 56 -4.38 6.69 20.56
N TYR A 57 -5.25 7.64 20.22
CA TYR A 57 -5.74 7.82 18.85
C TYR A 57 -4.86 8.76 18.02
N MET A 58 -4.08 9.64 18.66
CA MET A 58 -3.17 10.55 17.95
C MET A 58 -2.08 9.76 17.22
N THR A 59 -1.51 8.73 17.86
CA THR A 59 -0.55 7.83 17.20
C THR A 59 -1.17 7.15 15.98
N ALA A 60 -2.41 6.65 16.12
CA ALA A 60 -3.17 6.06 15.03
C ALA A 60 -3.37 7.05 13.87
N LEU A 61 -3.76 8.29 14.17
CA LEU A 61 -3.98 9.33 13.15
C LEU A 61 -2.71 9.66 12.37
N PHE A 62 -1.59 9.94 13.04
CA PHE A 62 -0.35 10.30 12.36
C PHE A 62 0.18 9.14 11.50
N TRP A 63 0.16 7.92 12.02
CA TRP A 63 0.58 6.74 11.25
C TRP A 63 -0.42 6.40 10.13
N GLY A 64 -1.71 6.67 10.36
CA GLY A 64 -2.78 6.48 9.39
C GLY A 64 -2.62 7.34 8.15
N ILE A 65 -2.12 8.59 8.31
CA ILE A 65 -1.79 9.45 7.16
C ILE A 65 -0.66 8.81 6.32
N GLY A 66 0.38 8.29 6.97
CA GLY A 66 1.47 7.58 6.29
C GLY A 66 0.99 6.32 5.56
N LEU A 67 0.12 5.53 6.21
CA LEU A 67 -0.49 4.36 5.61
C LEU A 67 -1.38 4.72 4.42
N ALA A 68 -2.18 5.79 4.52
CA ALA A 68 -3.01 6.28 3.44
C ALA A 68 -2.17 6.75 2.24
N ALA A 69 -1.08 7.49 2.49
CA ALA A 69 -0.15 7.90 1.44
C ALA A 69 0.52 6.70 0.75
N HIS A 70 0.95 5.69 1.52
CA HIS A 70 1.50 4.45 0.96
C HIS A 70 0.45 3.69 0.13
N GLY A 71 -0.78 3.58 0.64
CA GLY A 71 -1.90 2.97 -0.08
C GLY A 71 -2.21 3.70 -1.38
N MET A 72 -2.21 5.03 -1.37
CA MET A 72 -2.37 5.84 -2.56
C MET A 72 -1.20 5.67 -3.54
N SER A 73 0.03 5.46 -3.07
CA SER A 73 1.15 5.15 -3.96
C SER A 73 1.01 3.76 -4.61
N VAL A 74 0.50 2.76 -3.88
CA VAL A 74 0.41 1.37 -4.36
C VAL A 74 -0.83 1.13 -5.24
N PHE A 75 -1.97 1.71 -4.88
CA PHE A 75 -3.25 1.51 -5.59
C PHE A 75 -3.69 2.73 -6.39
N GLY A 76 -3.22 3.94 -6.03
CA GLY A 76 -3.63 5.18 -6.68
C GLY A 76 -3.09 5.32 -8.10
N GLN A 77 -1.98 4.65 -8.47
CA GLN A 77 -1.57 4.62 -9.88
C GLN A 77 -2.67 4.07 -10.79
N ASP A 78 -3.37 2.99 -10.40
CA ASP A 78 -4.48 2.46 -11.20
C ASP A 78 -5.72 3.35 -11.19
N PHE A 79 -6.00 3.97 -10.05
CA PHE A 79 -7.20 4.78 -9.87
C PHE A 79 -7.08 6.15 -10.53
N ILE A 80 -5.90 6.78 -10.48
CA ILE A 80 -5.64 8.14 -10.96
C ILE A 80 -5.20 8.13 -12.42
N LEU A 81 -4.28 7.23 -12.81
CA LEU A 81 -3.73 7.19 -14.17
C LEU A 81 -4.50 6.23 -15.09
N GLY A 82 -5.31 5.33 -14.51
CA GLY A 82 -6.07 4.31 -15.23
C GLY A 82 -5.26 3.04 -15.46
N LYS A 83 -5.95 1.90 -15.40
CA LYS A 83 -5.40 0.52 -15.48
C LYS A 83 -4.48 0.22 -16.68
N ASN A 84 -4.48 1.06 -17.72
CA ASN A 84 -3.71 0.88 -18.95
C ASN A 84 -2.59 1.92 -19.15
N TRP A 85 -2.39 2.87 -18.22
CA TRP A 85 -1.37 3.91 -18.39
C TRP A 85 0.04 3.35 -18.36
N GLU A 86 0.35 2.44 -17.42
CA GLU A 86 1.69 1.84 -17.34
C GLU A 86 2.03 1.07 -18.62
N GLU A 87 1.07 0.34 -19.19
CA GLU A 87 1.28 -0.41 -20.42
C GLU A 87 1.46 0.52 -21.64
N LYS A 88 0.77 1.67 -21.68
CA LYS A 88 0.97 2.70 -22.70
C LYS A 88 2.36 3.36 -22.62
N GLU A 89 2.86 3.66 -21.42
CA GLU A 89 4.20 4.24 -21.27
C GLU A 89 5.31 3.24 -21.58
N ILE A 90 5.16 1.97 -21.20
CA ILE A 90 6.10 0.92 -21.61
C ILE A 90 6.12 0.80 -23.14
N GLN A 91 4.97 0.80 -23.80
CA GLN A 91 4.89 0.77 -25.27
C GLN A 91 5.53 2.00 -25.93
N LYS A 92 5.44 3.18 -25.31
CA LYS A 92 6.15 4.39 -25.79
C LYS A 92 7.67 4.26 -25.67
N ILE A 93 8.17 3.72 -24.57
CA ILE A 93 9.62 3.53 -24.37
C ILE A 93 10.16 2.49 -25.36
N LEU A 94 9.41 1.43 -25.64
CA LEU A 94 9.83 0.36 -26.55
C LEU A 94 9.74 0.70 -28.04
N ASN A 95 8.84 1.62 -28.43
CA ASN A 95 8.70 2.10 -29.82
C ASN A 95 9.57 3.33 -30.14
N LYS A 96 10.38 3.80 -29.20
CA LYS A 96 11.30 4.94 -29.37
C LYS A 96 12.74 4.45 -29.45
#